data_AF-A0A174IAT6-F1
#
_entry.id   AF-A0A174IAT6-F1
#
_cell.length_a   1.000
_cell.length_b   1.000
_cell.length_c   1.000
_cell.angle_alpha   90.00
_cell.angle_beta   90.00
_cell.angle_gamma   90.00
#
_symmetry.space_group_name_H-M   'P 1'
#
loop_
_entity.id
_entity.type
_entity.pdbx_description
1 polymer ?
#
loop_
_entity_poly.entity_id
_entity_poly.type
_entity_poly.pdbx_seq_one_letter_code
_entity_poly.pdbx_strand_id
1 'polypeptide(L)'
;MLEVEHLCFSYGKREVLRGVDLRAEPGELVFVLGANGAGKTTLFRCILGLLPGYQGCVRVDGCDVSSLAPRALAKKIAYIPQTSHMIFPYTALELVLMGTNHRLGLFSAPGRRERAIAMEALEELGIADYAHRSFAELSGGEQQLVLAARALAQQARLLLMDEPTSALDFGNQVRVLERVSALTLRGYTVLLSCHNPQHAMLYAQRVVALHDGLVAADGPPDQALDEALMRKLYGVPARFVRTGDGVLIAPVRKSIVLWTPDMVRFMADAIRVNGSCAAMAAALSQVLPPGARVCDAGCGLGGLSLALAPYCRAVVAADLSAEAIRHLEAQPLPPNVEPRRCDVLADTPDEPYDAMVFCFFGRTDEILSAARRQCTGTVAVLKRCGRDHRFSRGKDHPRQGFEELCRELEEKGIPYQSRVLELDMGQPFRSLEDAAVFFRTHSRDDPAELTPEALQSRLQRRDDPEFPWYFPVNEPIGLLWFQACEIPDKEKER
;
A
#
# COMPACT_ATOMS: atom_id res chain seq x y z
N MET A 1 32.65 6.71 8.09
CA MET A 1 31.55 7.67 7.94
C MET A 1 31.29 7.91 6.46
N LEU A 2 30.03 7.86 6.03
CA LEU A 2 29.60 8.19 4.66
C LEU A 2 28.82 9.51 4.68
N GLU A 3 29.16 10.42 3.77
CA GLU A 3 28.44 11.67 3.55
C GLU A 3 28.09 11.81 2.07
N VAL A 4 26.83 12.10 1.78
CA VAL A 4 26.30 12.42 0.46
C VAL A 4 25.62 13.77 0.59
N GLU A 5 26.09 14.76 -0.18
CA GLU A 5 25.63 16.14 -0.09
C GLU A 5 25.13 16.59 -1.47
N HIS A 6 23.86 16.99 -1.54
CA HIS A 6 23.19 17.53 -2.72
C HIS A 6 23.42 16.72 -4.00
N LEU A 7 23.35 15.40 -3.89
CA LEU A 7 23.66 14.50 -5.01
C LEU A 7 22.58 14.56 -6.10
N CYS A 8 22.96 15.02 -7.28
CA CYS A 8 22.10 14.99 -8.47
C CYS A 8 22.69 14.11 -9.57
N PHE A 9 21.86 13.34 -10.26
CA PHE A 9 22.32 12.48 -11.36
C PHE A 9 21.22 12.26 -12.41
N SER A 10 21.63 12.27 -13.68
CA SER A 10 20.74 12.11 -14.84
C SER A 10 21.27 11.06 -15.82
N TYR A 11 20.37 10.21 -16.31
CA TYR A 11 20.63 9.41 -17.51
C TYR A 11 20.14 10.17 -18.74
N GLY A 12 21.08 10.80 -19.46
CA GLY A 12 20.73 11.71 -20.56
C GLY A 12 19.88 12.87 -20.05
N LYS A 13 18.64 12.99 -20.56
CA LYS A 13 17.69 14.05 -20.12
C LYS A 13 16.84 13.65 -18.91
N ARG A 14 16.88 12.38 -18.48
CA ARG A 14 16.07 11.89 -17.36
C ARG A 14 16.84 12.06 -16.06
N GLU A 15 16.42 13.03 -15.27
CA GLU A 15 16.91 13.21 -13.90
C GLU A 15 16.37 12.12 -12.98
N VAL A 16 17.28 11.43 -12.26
CA VAL A 16 16.98 10.31 -11.37
C VAL A 16 17.23 10.64 -9.91
N LEU A 17 18.29 11.40 -9.61
CA LEU A 17 18.56 11.93 -8.27
C LEU A 17 18.53 13.46 -8.35
N ARG A 18 17.86 14.11 -7.38
CA ARG A 18 17.50 15.53 -7.43
C ARG A 18 17.98 16.32 -6.21
N GLY A 19 19.20 16.06 -5.75
CA GLY A 19 19.75 16.69 -4.55
C GLY A 19 19.52 15.81 -3.32
N VAL A 20 20.00 14.58 -3.38
CA VAL A 20 19.91 13.64 -2.25
C VAL A 20 20.98 13.99 -1.21
N ASP A 21 20.55 14.17 0.03
CA ASP A 21 21.40 14.31 1.21
C ASP A 21 21.28 13.04 2.07
N LEU A 22 22.40 12.41 2.39
CA LEU A 22 22.43 11.19 3.21
C LEU A 22 23.71 11.12 4.01
N ARG A 23 23.61 10.75 5.29
CA ARG A 23 24.77 10.51 6.15
C ARG A 23 24.60 9.21 6.91
N ALA A 24 25.65 8.38 6.92
CA ALA A 24 25.72 7.15 7.71
C ALA A 24 26.93 7.17 8.65
N GLU A 25 26.65 7.02 9.94
CA GLU A 25 27.64 7.00 11.01
C GLU A 25 28.32 5.64 11.15
N PRO A 26 29.57 5.59 11.66
CA PRO A 26 30.24 4.33 11.96
C PRO A 26 29.39 3.42 12.85
N GLY A 27 29.16 2.18 12.40
CA GLY A 27 28.37 1.19 13.16
C GLY A 27 26.86 1.28 12.95
N GLU A 28 26.39 2.18 12.10
CA GLU A 28 24.96 2.38 11.84
C GLU A 28 24.41 1.40 10.79
N LEU A 29 23.20 0.87 11.02
CA LEU A 29 22.41 0.15 10.02
C LEU A 29 21.33 1.05 9.43
N VAL A 30 21.60 1.57 8.23
CA VAL A 30 20.71 2.48 7.51
C VAL A 30 20.00 1.74 6.38
N PHE A 31 18.67 1.81 6.37
CA PHE A 31 17.86 1.28 5.27
C PHE A 31 17.49 2.40 4.30
N VAL A 32 17.87 2.26 3.03
CA VAL A 32 17.38 3.11 1.93
C VAL A 32 16.10 2.50 1.38
N LEU A 33 14.97 3.06 1.79
CA LEU A 33 13.64 2.57 1.44
C LEU A 33 13.11 3.29 0.18
N GLY A 34 12.33 2.61 -0.65
CA GLY A 34 11.61 3.26 -1.75
C GLY A 34 11.09 2.27 -2.78
N ALA A 35 10.12 2.69 -3.58
CA ALA A 35 9.59 1.89 -4.68
C ALA A 35 10.65 1.59 -5.75
N ASN A 36 10.32 0.65 -6.64
CA ASN A 36 11.16 0.38 -7.81
C ASN A 36 11.25 1.63 -8.69
N GLY A 37 12.47 1.97 -9.12
CA GLY A 37 12.71 3.18 -9.90
C GLY A 37 12.88 4.48 -9.11
N ALA A 38 12.82 4.45 -7.76
CA ALA A 38 13.01 5.64 -6.92
C ALA A 38 14.45 6.21 -6.91
N GLY A 39 15.42 5.51 -7.52
CA GLY A 39 16.81 5.94 -7.61
C GLY A 39 17.79 5.24 -6.65
N LYS A 40 17.35 4.26 -5.83
CA LYS A 40 18.19 3.55 -4.84
C LYS A 40 19.49 2.97 -5.43
N THR A 41 19.39 2.15 -6.48
CA THR A 41 20.56 1.57 -7.17
C THR A 41 21.42 2.66 -7.82
N THR A 42 20.83 3.75 -8.33
CA THR A 42 21.58 4.88 -8.89
C THR A 42 22.40 5.59 -7.81
N LEU A 43 21.80 5.87 -6.65
CA LEU A 43 22.51 6.41 -5.48
C LEU A 43 23.69 5.51 -5.09
N PHE A 44 23.48 4.20 -5.01
CA PHE A 44 24.56 3.26 -4.67
C PHE A 44 25.68 3.28 -5.71
N ARG A 45 25.35 3.31 -6.99
CA ARG A 45 26.36 3.38 -8.06
C ARG A 45 27.13 4.71 -8.06
N CYS A 46 26.51 5.82 -7.68
CA CYS A 46 27.23 7.08 -7.43
C CYS A 46 28.19 6.96 -6.23
N ILE A 47 27.74 6.36 -5.12
CA ILE A 47 28.58 6.14 -3.93
C ILE A 47 29.78 5.23 -4.25
N LEU A 48 29.59 4.24 -5.12
CA LEU A 48 30.63 3.33 -5.58
C LEU A 48 31.56 3.93 -6.65
N GLY A 49 31.33 5.18 -7.08
CA GLY A 49 32.09 5.81 -8.16
C GLY A 49 31.86 5.17 -9.54
N LEU A 50 30.82 4.35 -9.71
CA LEU A 50 30.51 3.64 -10.96
C LEU A 50 29.75 4.51 -11.96
N LEU A 51 29.17 5.63 -11.50
CA LEU A 51 28.50 6.62 -12.33
C LEU A 51 29.21 7.97 -12.17
N PRO A 52 30.20 8.29 -13.01
CA PRO A 52 30.85 9.60 -13.00
C PRO A 52 29.88 10.69 -13.51
N GLY A 53 30.15 11.95 -13.17
CA GLY A 53 29.40 13.10 -13.67
C GLY A 53 28.12 13.45 -12.90
N TYR A 54 27.96 12.93 -11.68
CA TYR A 54 26.98 13.48 -10.74
C TYR A 54 27.38 14.89 -10.29
N GLN A 55 26.39 15.68 -9.86
CA GLN A 55 26.61 16.94 -9.13
C GLN A 55 26.47 16.70 -7.63
N GLY A 56 27.04 17.58 -6.81
CA GLY A 56 27.13 17.37 -5.36
C GLY A 56 28.43 16.67 -4.96
N CYS A 57 28.49 16.17 -3.73
CA CYS A 57 29.69 15.52 -3.17
C CYS A 57 29.35 14.19 -2.52
N VAL A 58 30.23 13.20 -2.66
CA VAL A 58 30.17 11.94 -1.92
C VAL A 58 31.52 11.74 -1.25
N ARG A 59 31.53 11.60 0.08
CA ARG A 59 32.75 11.38 0.87
C ARG A 59 32.66 10.12 1.71
N VAL A 60 33.78 9.40 1.78
CA VAL A 60 33.95 8.27 2.70
C VAL A 60 35.18 8.45 3.57
N ASP A 61 34.94 8.59 4.87
CA ASP A 61 35.89 9.03 5.89
C ASP A 61 36.61 10.32 5.48
N GLY A 62 35.84 11.31 5.04
CA GLY A 62 36.34 12.62 4.61
C GLY A 62 37.01 12.67 3.23
N CYS A 63 37.21 11.53 2.55
CA CYS A 63 37.78 11.50 1.20
C CYS A 63 36.68 11.53 0.12
N ASP A 64 36.75 12.46 -0.84
CA ASP A 64 35.82 12.51 -1.98
C ASP A 64 35.99 11.29 -2.88
N VAL A 65 34.90 10.56 -3.12
CA VAL A 65 34.86 9.35 -3.96
C VAL A 65 35.38 9.63 -5.37
N SER A 66 35.09 10.79 -5.95
CA SER A 66 35.52 11.15 -7.32
C SER A 66 37.04 11.28 -7.47
N SER A 67 37.75 11.52 -6.37
CA SER A 67 39.21 11.67 -6.33
C SER A 67 39.96 10.36 -6.02
N LEU A 68 39.25 9.31 -5.59
CA LEU A 68 39.86 8.06 -5.16
C LEU A 68 40.09 7.11 -6.34
N ALA A 69 41.31 6.56 -6.43
CA ALA A 69 41.56 5.43 -7.33
C ALA A 69 40.71 4.20 -6.91
N PRO A 70 40.28 3.33 -7.85
CA PRO A 70 39.40 2.20 -7.54
C PRO A 70 39.92 1.27 -6.42
N ARG A 71 41.24 1.03 -6.36
CA ARG A 71 41.86 0.24 -5.28
C ARG A 71 41.81 0.92 -3.91
N ALA A 72 41.84 2.25 -3.86
CA ALA A 72 41.70 2.99 -2.61
C ALA A 72 40.25 2.99 -2.14
N LEU A 73 39.30 3.16 -3.06
CA LEU A 73 37.86 3.07 -2.76
C LEU A 73 37.47 1.67 -2.28
N ALA A 74 38.01 0.62 -2.90
CA ALA A 74 37.81 -0.77 -2.46
C ALA A 74 38.36 -1.07 -1.04
N LYS A 75 39.23 -0.23 -0.47
CA LYS A 75 39.61 -0.38 0.95
C LYS A 75 38.58 0.24 1.91
N LYS A 76 37.69 1.08 1.39
CA LYS A 76 36.73 1.87 2.15
C LYS A 76 35.30 1.33 2.05
N ILE A 77 34.89 0.86 0.87
CA ILE A 77 33.52 0.40 0.59
C ILE A 77 33.54 -1.00 -0.01
N ALA A 78 32.78 -1.93 0.57
CA ALA A 78 32.45 -3.21 -0.05
C ALA A 78 30.99 -3.23 -0.53
N TYR A 79 30.74 -3.90 -1.66
CA TYR A 79 29.45 -3.90 -2.33
C TYR A 79 28.91 -5.32 -2.53
N ILE A 80 27.64 -5.50 -2.18
CA ILE A 80 26.89 -6.75 -2.34
C ILE A 80 25.73 -6.45 -3.30
N PRO A 81 25.79 -6.92 -4.56
CA PRO A 81 24.74 -6.68 -5.55
C PRO A 81 23.51 -7.58 -5.32
N GLN A 82 22.37 -7.14 -5.84
CA GLN A 82 21.10 -7.86 -5.80
C GLN A 82 21.18 -9.28 -6.40
N THR A 83 21.84 -9.43 -7.55
CA THR A 83 22.02 -10.72 -8.22
C THR A 83 23.47 -10.94 -8.61
N SER A 84 23.95 -12.18 -8.46
CA SER A 84 25.18 -12.66 -9.08
C SER A 84 24.88 -13.83 -9.99
N HIS A 85 24.87 -13.60 -11.30
CA HIS A 85 24.88 -14.69 -12.27
C HIS A 85 26.33 -15.15 -12.41
N MET A 86 26.67 -16.28 -11.81
CA MET A 86 28.00 -16.87 -11.97
C MET A 86 27.94 -18.01 -12.98
N ILE A 87 28.79 -17.91 -13.99
CA ILE A 87 28.86 -18.86 -15.12
C ILE A 87 29.69 -20.09 -14.75
N PHE A 88 30.58 -19.97 -13.76
CA PHE A 88 31.51 -21.03 -13.36
C PHE A 88 31.17 -21.60 -11.97
N PRO A 89 31.40 -22.91 -11.75
CA PRO A 89 31.07 -23.60 -10.50
C PRO A 89 32.14 -23.35 -9.43
N TYR A 90 32.28 -22.11 -8.97
CA TYR A 90 33.15 -21.80 -7.84
C TYR A 90 32.58 -22.35 -6.54
N THR A 91 33.45 -22.82 -5.66
CA THR A 91 33.10 -23.08 -4.26
C THR A 91 32.85 -21.77 -3.51
N ALA A 92 32.14 -21.84 -2.38
CA ALA A 92 31.92 -20.66 -1.54
C ALA A 92 33.24 -20.01 -1.11
N LEU A 93 34.24 -20.79 -0.70
CA LEU A 93 35.55 -20.27 -0.28
C LEU A 93 36.29 -19.58 -1.43
N GLU A 94 36.28 -20.15 -2.64
CA GLU A 94 36.88 -19.52 -3.83
C GLU A 94 36.22 -18.19 -4.16
N LEU A 95 34.89 -18.10 -4.02
CA LEU A 95 34.17 -16.85 -4.23
C LEU A 95 34.54 -15.80 -3.19
N VAL A 96 34.60 -16.18 -1.91
CA VAL A 96 34.95 -15.28 -0.81
C VAL A 96 36.39 -14.79 -0.92
N LEU A 97 37.30 -15.67 -1.35
CA LEU A 97 38.70 -15.33 -1.65
C LEU A 97 38.84 -14.17 -2.64
N MET A 98 37.94 -14.03 -3.62
CA MET A 98 37.95 -12.91 -4.57
C MET A 98 37.81 -11.55 -3.89
N GLY A 99 37.20 -11.48 -2.70
CA GLY A 99 37.13 -10.24 -1.90
C GLY A 99 38.49 -9.70 -1.46
N THR A 100 39.51 -10.57 -1.43
CA THR A 100 40.87 -10.20 -1.03
C THR A 100 41.71 -9.60 -2.18
N ASN A 101 41.17 -9.53 -3.40
CA ASN A 101 41.89 -9.09 -4.61
C ASN A 101 42.55 -7.72 -4.50
N HIS A 102 41.99 -6.80 -3.71
CA HIS A 102 42.57 -5.46 -3.52
C HIS A 102 43.95 -5.47 -2.84
N ARG A 103 44.33 -6.60 -2.21
CA ARG A 103 45.61 -6.84 -1.53
C ARG A 103 46.66 -7.48 -2.44
N LEU A 104 46.25 -8.01 -3.59
CA LEU A 104 47.12 -8.78 -4.47
C LEU A 104 47.82 -7.86 -5.49
N GLY A 105 49.09 -8.17 -5.78
CA GLY A 105 49.81 -7.61 -6.92
C GLY A 105 49.29 -8.18 -8.25
N LEU A 106 49.63 -7.53 -9.37
CA LEU A 106 49.12 -7.88 -10.71
C LEU A 106 49.41 -9.33 -11.14
N PHE A 107 50.40 -9.98 -10.53
CA PHE A 107 50.84 -11.35 -10.83
C PHE A 107 50.87 -12.24 -9.58
N SER A 108 50.11 -11.88 -8.54
CA SER A 108 50.07 -12.61 -7.28
C SER A 108 48.81 -13.47 -7.19
N ALA A 109 48.94 -14.69 -6.67
CA ALA A 109 47.82 -15.54 -6.31
C ALA A 109 47.50 -15.42 -4.80
N PRO A 110 46.25 -15.65 -4.37
CA PRO A 110 45.89 -15.67 -2.95
C PRO A 110 46.70 -16.72 -2.17
N GLY A 111 47.34 -16.30 -1.08
CA GLY A 111 48.16 -17.18 -0.23
C GLY A 111 47.41 -17.74 0.97
N ARG A 112 48.15 -18.25 1.96
CA ARG A 112 47.57 -18.73 3.23
C ARG A 112 46.82 -17.64 4.00
N ARG A 113 47.32 -16.40 3.95
CA ARG A 113 46.71 -15.25 4.64
C ARG A 113 45.35 -14.89 4.07
N GLU A 114 45.23 -14.83 2.74
CA GLU A 114 43.96 -14.52 2.07
C GLU A 114 42.92 -15.63 2.29
N ARG A 115 43.37 -16.90 2.30
CA ARG A 115 42.51 -18.05 2.66
C ARG A 115 42.01 -17.97 4.10
N ALA A 116 42.87 -17.58 5.05
CA ALA A 116 42.45 -17.38 6.43
C ALA A 116 41.40 -16.28 6.55
N ILE A 117 41.60 -15.13 5.89
CA ILE A 117 40.62 -14.02 5.87
C ILE A 117 39.29 -14.46 5.25
N ALA A 118 39.33 -15.22 4.16
CA ALA A 118 38.12 -15.73 3.53
C ALA A 118 37.37 -16.72 4.43
N MET A 119 38.09 -17.57 5.16
CA MET A 119 37.49 -18.49 6.12
C MET A 119 36.89 -17.74 7.33
N GLU A 120 37.63 -16.77 7.89
CA GLU A 120 37.15 -15.89 8.96
C GLU A 120 35.84 -15.22 8.54
N ALA A 121 35.75 -14.68 7.32
CA ALA A 121 34.54 -14.05 6.81
C ALA A 121 33.34 -15.02 6.68
N LEU A 122 33.57 -16.29 6.36
CA LEU A 122 32.52 -17.33 6.36
C LEU A 122 32.07 -17.66 7.79
N GLU A 123 33.02 -17.77 8.73
CA GLU A 123 32.74 -17.98 10.15
C GLU A 123 31.95 -16.81 10.75
N GLU A 124 32.28 -15.58 10.36
CA GLU A 124 31.59 -14.38 10.83
C GLU A 124 30.09 -14.38 10.53
N LEU A 125 29.69 -14.95 9.39
CA LEU A 125 28.29 -15.11 8.99
C LEU A 125 27.69 -16.47 9.38
N GLY A 126 28.47 -17.34 10.05
CA GLY A 126 28.03 -18.66 10.51
C GLY A 126 27.80 -19.66 9.38
N ILE A 127 28.57 -19.55 8.29
CA ILE A 127 28.44 -20.38 7.08
C ILE A 127 29.76 -21.08 6.68
N ALA A 128 30.65 -21.29 7.64
CA ALA A 128 31.93 -21.97 7.45
C ALA A 128 31.79 -23.36 6.80
N ASP A 129 30.74 -24.10 7.14
CA ASP A 129 30.47 -25.44 6.60
C ASP A 129 30.17 -25.44 5.09
N TYR A 130 29.89 -24.27 4.49
CA TYR A 130 29.66 -24.14 3.05
C TYR A 130 30.94 -23.93 2.25
N ALA A 131 32.10 -23.74 2.90
CA ALA A 131 33.36 -23.37 2.26
C ALA A 131 33.69 -24.17 0.99
N HIS A 132 33.43 -25.48 1.01
CA HIS A 132 33.76 -26.40 -0.08
C HIS A 132 32.56 -26.78 -0.97
N ARG A 133 31.36 -26.29 -0.67
CA ARG A 133 30.17 -26.51 -1.50
C ARG A 133 30.21 -25.61 -2.73
N SER A 134 29.70 -26.12 -3.85
CA SER A 134 29.50 -25.33 -5.06
C SER A 134 28.49 -24.21 -4.77
N PHE A 135 28.82 -22.98 -5.15
CA PHE A 135 27.93 -21.82 -4.98
C PHE A 135 26.58 -22.03 -5.70
N ALA A 136 26.58 -22.73 -6.83
CA ALA A 136 25.37 -23.02 -7.60
C ALA A 136 24.42 -24.02 -6.91
N GLU A 137 24.91 -24.79 -5.93
CA GLU A 137 24.12 -25.77 -5.16
C GLU A 137 23.56 -25.19 -3.86
N LEU A 138 23.91 -23.95 -3.53
CA LEU A 138 23.41 -23.24 -2.37
C LEU A 138 22.02 -22.66 -2.65
N SER A 139 21.16 -22.62 -1.63
CA SER A 139 19.91 -21.87 -1.69
C SER A 139 20.17 -20.36 -1.86
N GLY A 140 19.18 -19.60 -2.35
CA GLY A 140 19.36 -18.17 -2.58
C GLY A 140 19.80 -17.40 -1.33
N GLY A 141 19.31 -17.78 -0.14
CA GLY A 141 19.72 -17.15 1.13
C GLY A 141 21.17 -17.45 1.50
N GLU A 142 21.59 -18.71 1.31
CA GLU A 142 22.98 -19.13 1.51
C GLU A 142 23.92 -18.45 0.51
N GLN A 143 23.51 -18.32 -0.76
CA GLN A 143 24.25 -17.57 -1.78
C GLN A 143 24.45 -16.11 -1.38
N GLN A 144 23.41 -15.45 -0.86
CA GLN A 144 23.51 -14.07 -0.38
C GLN A 144 24.47 -13.94 0.81
N LEU A 145 24.46 -14.89 1.76
CA LEU A 145 25.43 -14.90 2.85
C LEU A 145 26.86 -15.12 2.34
N VAL A 146 27.09 -15.97 1.32
CA VAL A 146 28.42 -16.11 0.72
C VAL A 146 28.87 -14.82 0.01
N LEU A 147 27.97 -14.12 -0.69
CA LEU A 147 28.28 -12.82 -1.29
C LEU A 147 28.61 -11.76 -0.23
N ALA A 148 27.91 -11.80 0.91
CA ALA A 148 28.23 -10.97 2.06
C ALA A 148 29.59 -11.34 2.65
N ALA A 149 29.92 -12.63 2.82
CA ALA A 149 31.24 -13.07 3.27
C ALA A 149 32.35 -12.56 2.33
N ARG A 150 32.13 -12.60 1.01
CA ARG A 150 33.07 -12.04 0.02
C ARG A 150 33.31 -10.55 0.26
N ALA A 151 32.26 -9.79 0.57
CA ALA A 151 32.39 -8.37 0.91
C ALA A 151 33.13 -8.17 2.25
N LEU A 152 32.89 -9.01 3.26
CA LEU A 152 33.61 -8.96 4.55
C LEU A 152 35.10 -9.28 4.40
N ALA A 153 35.46 -10.23 3.53
CA ALA A 153 36.86 -10.56 3.22
C ALA A 153 37.63 -9.39 2.60
N GLN A 154 36.93 -8.39 2.05
CA GLN A 154 37.51 -7.12 1.61
C GLN A 154 37.98 -6.22 2.77
N GLN A 155 37.49 -6.48 3.99
CA GLN A 155 37.81 -5.75 5.23
C GLN A 155 37.48 -4.24 5.19
N ALA A 156 36.61 -3.82 4.27
CA ALA A 156 36.05 -2.47 4.26
C ALA A 156 34.97 -2.34 5.36
N ARG A 157 34.98 -1.23 6.09
CA ARG A 157 34.03 -1.00 7.21
C ARG A 157 32.66 -0.50 6.76
N LEU A 158 32.54 0.05 5.55
CA LEU A 158 31.26 0.43 4.96
C LEU A 158 30.80 -0.66 3.97
N LEU A 159 29.63 -1.24 4.23
CA LEU A 159 28.99 -2.24 3.39
C LEU A 159 27.77 -1.61 2.70
N LEU A 160 27.72 -1.70 1.37
CA LEU A 160 26.55 -1.36 0.57
C LEU A 160 25.88 -2.63 0.10
N MET A 161 24.60 -2.83 0.42
CA MET A 161 23.82 -4.02 0.06
C MET A 161 22.61 -3.64 -0.78
N ASP A 162 22.63 -3.97 -2.08
CA ASP A 162 21.52 -3.62 -2.98
C ASP A 162 20.48 -4.74 -2.99
N GLU A 163 19.33 -4.50 -2.36
CA GLU A 163 18.17 -5.40 -2.26
C GLU A 163 18.53 -6.88 -1.93
N PRO A 164 19.29 -7.15 -0.85
CA PRO A 164 19.83 -8.49 -0.57
C PRO A 164 18.75 -9.55 -0.29
N THR A 165 17.50 -9.14 -0.08
CA THR A 165 16.38 -10.02 0.28
C THR A 165 15.33 -10.18 -0.83
N SER A 166 15.49 -9.54 -2.00
CA SER A 166 14.39 -9.42 -2.98
C SER A 166 13.96 -10.73 -3.62
N ALA A 167 14.85 -11.72 -3.71
CA ALA A 167 14.61 -13.02 -4.35
C ALA A 167 14.57 -14.19 -3.34
N LEU A 168 14.41 -13.88 -2.06
CA LEU A 168 14.43 -14.87 -0.98
C LEU A 168 13.01 -15.14 -0.46
N ASP A 169 12.76 -16.39 -0.04
CA ASP A 169 11.56 -16.72 0.75
C ASP A 169 11.61 -16.08 2.14
N PHE A 170 10.46 -16.03 2.81
CA PHE A 170 10.29 -15.35 4.11
C PHE A 170 11.34 -15.76 5.17
N GLY A 171 11.59 -17.07 5.31
CA GLY A 171 12.55 -17.56 6.30
C GLY A 171 13.98 -17.13 5.98
N ASN A 172 14.37 -17.19 4.72
CA ASN A 172 15.68 -16.75 4.25
C ASN A 172 15.88 -15.24 4.33
N GLN A 173 14.82 -14.43 4.09
CA GLN A 173 14.85 -12.98 4.31
C GLN A 173 15.22 -12.64 5.75
N VAL A 174 14.53 -13.26 6.72
CA VAL A 174 14.78 -13.07 8.17
C VAL A 174 16.22 -13.46 8.52
N ARG A 175 16.66 -14.66 8.12
CA ARG A 175 18.03 -15.14 8.40
C ARG A 175 19.11 -14.18 7.89
N VAL A 176 18.97 -13.68 6.65
CA VAL A 176 19.94 -12.73 6.08
C VAL A 176 19.94 -11.43 6.87
N LEU A 177 18.77 -10.86 7.17
CA LEU A 177 18.66 -9.59 7.89
C LEU A 177 19.18 -9.66 9.33
N GLU A 178 18.94 -10.76 10.04
CA GLU A 178 19.50 -10.99 11.37
C GLU A 178 21.04 -11.00 11.34
N ARG A 179 21.63 -11.71 10.37
CA ARG A 179 23.09 -11.75 10.20
C ARG A 179 23.66 -10.40 9.83
N VAL A 180 23.02 -9.67 8.92
CA VAL A 180 23.42 -8.32 8.52
C VAL A 180 23.32 -7.35 9.69
N SER A 181 22.24 -7.41 10.48
CA SER A 181 22.07 -6.58 11.67
C SER A 181 23.19 -6.81 12.69
N ALA A 182 23.56 -8.07 12.93
CA ALA A 182 24.65 -8.42 13.83
C ALA A 182 26.03 -7.89 13.40
N LEU A 183 26.24 -7.54 12.12
CA LEU A 183 27.52 -6.95 11.66
C LEU A 183 27.76 -5.57 12.26
N THR A 184 26.71 -4.80 12.57
CA THR A 184 26.87 -3.49 13.21
C THR A 184 27.50 -3.60 14.59
N LEU A 185 27.17 -4.65 15.35
CA LEU A 185 27.78 -4.96 16.65
C LEU A 185 29.29 -5.29 16.53
N ARG A 186 29.76 -5.61 15.32
CA ARG A 186 31.17 -5.87 15.00
C ARG A 186 31.89 -4.65 14.41
N GLY A 187 31.23 -3.48 14.41
CA GLY A 187 31.77 -2.21 13.95
C GLY A 187 31.67 -1.98 12.44
N TYR A 188 30.83 -2.73 11.72
CA TYR A 188 30.50 -2.43 10.33
C TYR A 188 29.41 -1.36 10.25
N THR A 189 29.53 -0.47 9.28
CA THR A 189 28.46 0.43 8.85
C THR A 189 27.78 -0.20 7.66
N VAL A 190 26.46 -0.29 7.67
CA VAL A 190 25.70 -0.97 6.61
C VAL A 190 24.66 -0.01 6.05
N LEU A 191 24.73 0.22 4.74
CA LEU A 191 23.67 0.88 3.99
C LEU A 191 23.01 -0.15 3.08
N LEU A 192 21.75 -0.46 3.38
CA LEU A 192 20.99 -1.52 2.72
C LEU A 192 19.81 -0.92 1.96
N SER A 193 19.71 -1.18 0.66
CA SER A 193 18.51 -0.79 -0.11
C SER A 193 17.42 -1.84 0.08
N CYS A 194 16.18 -1.39 0.32
CA CYS A 194 15.04 -2.26 0.54
C CYS A 194 13.77 -1.66 -0.09
N HIS A 195 12.84 -2.51 -0.50
CA HIS A 195 11.49 -2.10 -0.89
C HIS A 195 10.42 -2.53 0.12
N ASN A 196 10.76 -3.34 1.13
CA ASN A 196 9.84 -3.83 2.15
C ASN A 196 9.91 -2.97 3.43
N PRO A 197 8.88 -2.16 3.74
CA PRO A 197 8.87 -1.30 4.92
C PRO A 197 8.85 -2.09 6.24
N GLN A 198 8.30 -3.31 6.26
CA GLN A 198 8.29 -4.15 7.45
C GLN A 198 9.72 -4.59 7.85
N HIS A 199 10.60 -4.84 6.87
CA HIS A 199 12.00 -5.15 7.16
C HIS A 199 12.72 -3.95 7.77
N ALA A 200 12.48 -2.74 7.23
CA ALA A 200 13.05 -1.52 7.77
C ALA A 200 12.57 -1.27 9.21
N MET A 201 11.28 -1.47 9.49
CA MET A 201 10.71 -1.33 10.83
C MET A 201 11.33 -2.28 11.86
N LEU A 202 11.67 -3.50 11.47
CA LEU A 202 12.19 -4.52 12.38
C LEU A 202 13.70 -4.43 12.64
N TYR A 203 14.49 -4.08 11.60
CA TYR A 203 15.94 -4.22 11.66
C TYR A 203 16.71 -2.91 11.53
N ALA A 204 16.13 -1.86 10.95
CA ALA A 204 16.87 -0.63 10.71
C ALA A 204 17.08 0.14 12.01
N GLN A 205 18.25 0.76 12.16
CA GLN A 205 18.46 1.78 13.18
C GLN A 205 18.00 3.15 12.66
N ARG A 206 18.07 3.36 11.35
CA ARG A 206 17.62 4.55 10.66
C ARG A 206 17.10 4.21 9.26
N VAL A 207 16.08 4.93 8.82
CA VAL A 207 15.49 4.82 7.49
C VAL A 207 15.72 6.12 6.73
N VAL A 208 16.18 5.99 5.48
CA VAL A 208 16.17 7.07 4.49
C VAL A 208 15.22 6.65 3.37
N ALA A 209 14.07 7.30 3.28
CA ALA A 209 13.07 6.99 2.26
C ALA A 209 13.27 7.86 1.02
N LEU A 210 13.44 7.23 -0.15
CA LEU A 210 13.55 7.89 -1.45
C LEU A 210 12.23 7.85 -2.22
N HIS A 211 11.84 9.00 -2.76
CA HIS A 211 10.69 9.16 -3.64
C HIS A 211 11.01 10.18 -4.73
N ASP A 212 10.81 9.80 -6.00
CA ASP A 212 11.08 10.66 -7.16
C ASP A 212 12.46 11.35 -7.16
N GLY A 213 13.48 10.63 -6.69
CA GLY A 213 14.86 11.11 -6.65
C GLY A 213 15.20 12.06 -5.49
N LEU A 214 14.30 12.24 -4.53
CA LEU A 214 14.47 13.06 -3.33
C LEU A 214 14.34 12.24 -2.05
N VAL A 215 14.93 12.72 -0.97
CA VAL A 215 14.70 12.18 0.38
C VAL A 215 13.34 12.65 0.87
N ALA A 216 12.41 11.71 1.04
CA ALA A 216 11.05 11.97 1.51
C ALA A 216 10.92 11.88 3.04
N ALA A 217 11.76 11.09 3.69
CA ALA A 217 11.86 10.98 5.14
C ALA A 217 13.25 10.46 5.53
N ASP A 218 13.73 10.88 6.69
CA ASP A 218 15.00 10.47 7.25
C ASP A 218 14.93 10.46 8.78
N GLY A 219 15.17 9.30 9.41
CA GLY A 219 15.18 9.18 10.86
C GLY A 219 14.98 7.74 11.37
N PRO A 220 14.85 7.57 12.69
CA PRO A 220 14.49 6.28 13.29
C PRO A 220 13.21 5.69 12.69
N PRO A 221 13.07 4.36 12.56
CA PRO A 221 11.93 3.75 11.87
C PRO A 221 10.55 4.15 12.41
N ASP A 222 10.43 4.32 13.73
CA ASP A 222 9.19 4.71 14.42
C ASP A 222 8.79 6.17 14.20
N GLN A 223 9.72 7.02 13.77
CA GLN A 223 9.50 8.43 13.47
C GLN A 223 9.43 8.69 11.96
N ALA A 224 10.23 7.98 11.18
CA ALA A 224 10.31 8.15 9.73
C ALA A 224 9.20 7.41 8.99
N LEU A 225 8.72 6.26 9.51
CA LEU A 225 7.68 5.47 8.84
C LEU A 225 6.30 5.79 9.41
N ASP A 226 5.44 6.37 8.60
CA ASP A 226 4.03 6.62 8.93
C ASP A 226 3.09 6.29 7.76
N GLU A 227 1.78 6.41 7.99
CA GLU A 227 0.77 6.10 6.97
C GLU A 227 0.83 7.02 5.75
N ALA A 228 1.21 8.30 5.95
CA ALA A 228 1.32 9.28 4.89
C ALA A 228 2.48 8.95 3.96
N LEU A 229 3.63 8.56 4.52
CA LEU A 229 4.79 8.10 3.78
C LEU A 229 4.50 6.79 3.05
N MET A 230 3.80 5.82 3.67
CA MET A 230 3.44 4.57 2.97
C MET A 230 2.58 4.86 1.72
N ARG A 231 1.64 5.79 1.84
CA ARG A 231 0.82 6.25 0.70
C ARG A 231 1.67 6.95 -0.36
N LYS A 232 2.61 7.80 0.05
CA LYS A 232 3.50 8.52 -0.86
C LYS A 232 4.45 7.58 -1.61
N LEU A 233 5.11 6.65 -0.92
CA LEU A 233 6.10 5.75 -1.50
C LEU A 233 5.47 4.68 -2.40
N TYR A 234 4.35 4.10 -1.99
CA TYR A 234 3.83 2.87 -2.58
C TYR A 234 2.41 3.01 -3.18
N GLY A 235 1.75 4.16 -3.01
CA GLY A 235 0.39 4.37 -3.51
C GLY A 235 -0.68 3.53 -2.81
N VAL A 236 -0.37 2.94 -1.65
CA VAL A 236 -1.28 2.10 -0.86
C VAL A 236 -1.53 2.69 0.52
N PRO A 237 -2.78 2.72 1.01
CA PRO A 237 -3.03 2.98 2.42
C PRO A 237 -2.47 1.82 3.26
N ALA A 238 -1.85 2.14 4.39
CA ALA A 238 -1.33 1.17 5.34
C ALA A 238 -1.72 1.56 6.77
N ARG A 239 -1.76 0.59 7.68
CA ARG A 239 -1.93 0.80 9.12
C ARG A 239 -0.71 0.30 9.87
N PHE A 240 -0.39 0.97 10.97
CA PHE A 240 0.65 0.57 11.91
C PHE A 240 -0.03 0.00 13.14
N VAL A 241 0.13 -1.31 13.35
CA VAL A 241 -0.47 -2.04 14.46
C VAL A 241 0.62 -2.40 15.45
N ARG A 242 0.53 -1.87 16.67
CA ARG A 242 1.43 -2.25 17.76
C ARG A 242 1.01 -3.61 18.31
N THR A 243 1.96 -4.54 18.38
CA THR A 243 1.82 -5.85 19.00
C THR A 243 2.78 -5.96 20.19
N GLY A 244 2.74 -7.07 20.92
CA GLY A 244 3.73 -7.34 21.97
C GLY A 244 5.17 -7.50 21.44
N ASP A 245 5.31 -7.85 20.16
CA ASP A 245 6.58 -8.17 19.50
C ASP A 245 7.10 -7.04 18.59
N GLY A 246 6.42 -5.89 18.55
CA GLY A 246 6.83 -4.73 17.75
C GLY A 246 5.69 -4.09 16.97
N VAL A 247 6.02 -3.52 15.80
CA VAL A 247 5.06 -2.80 14.95
C VAL A 247 4.86 -3.55 13.63
N LEU A 248 3.62 -3.86 13.30
CA LEU A 248 3.22 -4.43 12.02
C LEU A 248 2.68 -3.35 11.09
N ILE A 249 3.17 -3.32 9.86
CA ILE A 249 2.71 -2.45 8.78
C ILE A 249 1.79 -3.27 7.87
N ALA A 250 0.49 -3.05 7.97
CA ALA A 250 -0.52 -3.79 7.23
C ALA A 250 -1.08 -2.95 6.07
N PRO A 251 -0.92 -3.36 4.79
CA PRO A 251 -1.57 -2.68 3.68
C PRO A 251 -3.10 -2.87 3.80
N VAL A 252 -3.85 -1.80 3.59
CA VAL A 252 -5.31 -1.82 3.63
C VAL A 252 -5.83 -1.99 2.20
N ARG A 253 -6.60 -3.06 1.94
CA ARG A 253 -7.25 -3.25 0.65
C ARG A 253 -8.22 -2.08 0.37
N LYS A 254 -8.15 -1.50 -0.83
CA LYS A 254 -9.05 -0.42 -1.30
C LYS A 254 -10.54 -0.81 -1.24
N SER A 255 -10.88 -2.10 -1.21
CA SER A 255 -12.25 -2.62 -1.15
C SER A 255 -12.85 -2.66 0.26
N ILE A 256 -12.06 -2.45 1.31
CA ILE A 256 -12.57 -2.40 2.69
C ILE A 256 -12.72 -0.94 3.08
N VAL A 257 -13.96 -0.46 3.14
CA VAL A 257 -14.25 0.78 3.87
C VAL A 257 -13.92 0.50 5.33
N LEU A 258 -12.84 1.11 5.82
CA LEU A 258 -12.52 1.08 7.25
C LEU A 258 -13.51 2.02 7.96
N TRP A 259 -14.43 1.46 8.72
CA TRP A 259 -15.37 2.20 9.54
C TRP A 259 -14.68 2.60 10.85
N THR A 260 -14.15 3.82 10.92
CA THR A 260 -13.68 4.38 12.19
C THR A 260 -14.89 4.81 13.05
N PRO A 261 -14.74 4.95 14.39
CA PRO A 261 -15.84 5.41 15.24
C PRO A 261 -16.47 6.74 14.76
N ASP A 262 -15.65 7.68 14.31
CA ASP A 262 -16.13 8.95 13.75
C ASP A 262 -16.88 8.74 12.42
N MET A 263 -16.38 7.89 11.52
CA MET A 263 -17.07 7.56 10.26
C MET A 263 -18.44 6.92 10.52
N VAL A 264 -18.51 5.97 11.45
CA VAL A 264 -19.77 5.35 11.85
C VAL A 264 -20.74 6.42 12.36
N ARG A 265 -20.29 7.29 13.27
CA ARG A 265 -21.12 8.38 13.82
C ARG A 265 -21.66 9.29 12.71
N PHE A 266 -20.79 9.84 11.87
CA PHE A 266 -21.18 10.78 10.83
C PHE A 266 -22.14 10.16 9.80
N MET A 267 -21.86 8.94 9.36
CA MET A 267 -22.70 8.26 8.38
C MET A 267 -24.05 7.83 8.99
N ALA A 268 -24.09 7.39 10.25
CA ALA A 268 -25.33 7.08 10.95
C ALA A 268 -26.22 8.33 11.12
N ASP A 269 -25.62 9.47 11.50
CA ASP A 269 -26.34 10.74 11.61
C ASP A 269 -26.87 11.19 10.23
N ALA A 270 -26.10 11.04 9.15
CA ALA A 270 -26.56 11.34 7.80
C ALA A 270 -27.73 10.45 7.36
N ILE A 271 -27.64 9.13 7.57
CA ILE A 271 -28.71 8.16 7.26
C ILE A 271 -30.01 8.54 7.97
N ARG A 272 -29.93 8.99 9.22
CA ARG A 272 -31.09 9.39 10.03
C ARG A 272 -31.76 10.67 9.55
N VAL A 273 -30.98 11.64 9.05
CA VAL A 273 -31.47 13.01 8.83
C VAL A 273 -31.81 13.32 7.37
N ASN A 274 -31.01 12.86 6.40
CA ASN A 274 -31.16 13.30 5.00
C ASN A 274 -32.24 12.53 4.22
N GLY A 275 -32.74 11.41 4.75
CA GLY A 275 -33.81 10.62 4.13
C GLY A 275 -33.42 9.90 2.83
N SER A 276 -32.16 9.95 2.42
CA SER A 276 -31.67 9.36 1.17
C SER A 276 -31.95 7.86 1.07
N CYS A 277 -31.74 7.10 2.14
CA CYS A 277 -32.03 5.67 2.17
C CYS A 277 -33.51 5.35 1.91
N ALA A 278 -34.44 6.14 2.48
CA ALA A 278 -35.87 5.95 2.25
C ALA A 278 -36.26 6.27 0.80
N ALA A 279 -35.72 7.36 0.24
CA ALA A 279 -35.95 7.71 -1.16
C ALA A 279 -35.38 6.67 -2.14
N MET A 280 -34.18 6.15 -1.87
CA MET A 280 -33.59 5.05 -2.65
C MET A 280 -34.42 3.77 -2.54
N ALA A 281 -34.88 3.39 -1.33
CA ALA A 281 -35.71 2.21 -1.14
C ALA A 281 -37.05 2.32 -1.88
N ALA A 282 -37.72 3.47 -1.83
CA ALA A 282 -38.96 3.72 -2.58
C ALA A 282 -38.76 3.69 -4.11
N ALA A 283 -37.58 4.09 -4.59
CA ALA A 283 -37.23 3.97 -6.00
C ALA A 283 -36.91 2.51 -6.39
N LEU A 284 -36.22 1.78 -5.53
CA LEU A 284 -35.90 0.36 -5.74
C LEU A 284 -37.15 -0.52 -5.68
N SER A 285 -38.12 -0.22 -4.80
CA SER A 285 -39.35 -1.00 -4.67
C SER A 285 -40.22 -1.01 -5.93
N GLN A 286 -39.99 -0.08 -6.86
CA GLN A 286 -40.70 -0.02 -8.15
C GLN A 286 -40.07 -0.92 -9.21
N VAL A 287 -38.83 -1.38 -9.00
CA VAL A 287 -38.09 -2.22 -9.95
C VAL A 287 -37.79 -3.62 -9.41
N LEU A 288 -37.80 -3.79 -8.08
CA LEU A 288 -37.62 -5.07 -7.43
C LEU A 288 -38.87 -5.96 -7.57
N PRO A 289 -38.73 -7.29 -7.71
CA PRO A 289 -39.87 -8.20 -7.74
C PRO A 289 -40.69 -8.12 -6.44
N PRO A 290 -42.04 -8.14 -6.50
CA PRO A 290 -42.88 -8.16 -5.31
C PRO A 290 -42.57 -9.36 -4.43
N GLY A 291 -42.33 -9.14 -3.13
CA GLY A 291 -42.03 -10.23 -2.19
C GLY A 291 -40.66 -10.89 -2.41
N ALA A 292 -39.72 -10.21 -3.07
CA ALA A 292 -38.36 -10.70 -3.27
C ALA A 292 -37.60 -10.92 -1.95
N ARG A 293 -36.74 -11.94 -1.94
CA ARG A 293 -35.57 -12.05 -1.07
C ARG A 293 -34.42 -11.29 -1.73
N VAL A 294 -34.06 -10.15 -1.13
CA VAL A 294 -33.11 -9.19 -1.69
C VAL A 294 -31.79 -9.24 -0.95
N CYS A 295 -30.67 -9.22 -1.68
CA CYS A 295 -29.35 -8.93 -1.11
C CYS A 295 -29.03 -7.46 -1.29
N ASP A 296 -28.79 -6.74 -0.18
CA ASP A 296 -28.17 -5.42 -0.19
C ASP A 296 -26.64 -5.60 -0.08
N ALA A 297 -25.96 -5.57 -1.23
CA ALA A 297 -24.56 -5.92 -1.37
C ALA A 297 -23.64 -4.74 -1.02
N GLY A 298 -22.83 -4.91 0.04
CA GLY A 298 -22.02 -3.84 0.61
C GLY A 298 -22.89 -2.84 1.37
N CYS A 299 -23.76 -3.34 2.25
CA CYS A 299 -24.82 -2.55 2.90
C CYS A 299 -24.31 -1.39 3.78
N GLY A 300 -23.02 -1.37 4.13
CA GLY A 300 -22.46 -0.42 5.08
C GLY A 300 -23.22 -0.52 6.41
N LEU A 301 -23.62 0.63 6.96
CA LEU A 301 -24.35 0.69 8.24
C LEU A 301 -25.80 0.17 8.17
N GLY A 302 -26.26 -0.35 7.02
CA GLY A 302 -27.56 -1.00 6.87
C GLY A 302 -28.75 -0.05 6.70
N GLY A 303 -28.52 1.26 6.52
CA GLY A 303 -29.59 2.24 6.36
C GLY A 303 -30.53 1.94 5.18
N LEU A 304 -29.98 1.49 4.04
CA LEU A 304 -30.78 1.07 2.89
C LEU A 304 -31.51 -0.25 3.18
N SER A 305 -30.84 -1.21 3.82
CA SER A 305 -31.42 -2.51 4.16
C SER A 305 -32.65 -2.37 5.05
N LEU A 306 -32.59 -1.48 6.06
CA LEU A 306 -33.72 -1.16 6.93
C LEU A 306 -34.85 -0.47 6.16
N ALA A 307 -34.52 0.45 5.25
CA ALA A 307 -35.50 1.15 4.43
C ALA A 307 -36.18 0.24 3.39
N LEU A 308 -35.52 -0.83 2.95
CA LEU A 308 -36.07 -1.84 2.04
C LEU A 308 -37.02 -2.83 2.74
N ALA A 309 -36.90 -3.00 4.06
CA ALA A 309 -37.65 -3.99 4.82
C ALA A 309 -39.18 -3.99 4.58
N PRO A 310 -39.87 -2.84 4.42
CA PRO A 310 -41.32 -2.83 4.15
C PRO A 310 -41.71 -3.35 2.76
N TYR A 311 -40.77 -3.40 1.82
CA TYR A 311 -41.03 -3.71 0.41
C TYR A 311 -40.64 -5.16 0.02
N CYS A 312 -39.93 -5.86 0.90
CA CYS A 312 -39.30 -7.15 0.59
C CYS A 312 -39.73 -8.24 1.57
N ARG A 313 -39.80 -9.49 1.09
CA ARG A 313 -40.06 -10.66 1.95
C ARG A 313 -38.92 -10.88 2.92
N ALA A 314 -37.69 -10.69 2.45
CA ALA A 314 -36.47 -10.78 3.24
C ALA A 314 -35.39 -9.86 2.64
N VAL A 315 -34.59 -9.23 3.49
CA VAL A 315 -33.44 -8.39 3.11
C VAL A 315 -32.20 -8.94 3.80
N VAL A 316 -31.24 -9.43 3.03
CA VAL A 316 -29.92 -9.81 3.52
C VAL A 316 -29.01 -8.60 3.40
N ALA A 317 -28.64 -8.01 4.53
CA ALA A 317 -27.75 -6.86 4.64
C ALA A 317 -26.31 -7.37 4.71
N ALA A 318 -25.63 -7.44 3.56
CA ALA A 318 -24.36 -8.13 3.42
C ALA A 318 -23.18 -7.15 3.33
N ASP A 319 -22.19 -7.28 4.23
CA ASP A 319 -20.97 -6.47 4.20
C ASP A 319 -19.76 -7.25 4.71
N LEU A 320 -18.59 -6.95 4.15
CA LEU A 320 -17.32 -7.55 4.58
C LEU A 320 -16.85 -6.97 5.94
N SER A 321 -17.26 -5.74 6.25
CA SER A 321 -16.90 -5.01 7.45
C SER A 321 -17.61 -5.54 8.68
N ALA A 322 -16.82 -6.09 9.61
CA ALA A 322 -17.32 -6.49 10.91
C ALA A 322 -17.92 -5.33 11.72
N GLU A 323 -17.38 -4.12 11.56
CA GLU A 323 -17.88 -2.94 12.28
C GLU A 323 -19.22 -2.48 11.76
N ALA A 324 -19.42 -2.54 10.44
CA ALA A 324 -20.67 -2.17 9.80
C ALA A 324 -21.81 -3.12 10.24
N ILE A 325 -21.53 -4.43 10.21
CA ILE A 325 -22.48 -5.46 10.66
C ILE A 325 -22.77 -5.32 12.15
N ARG A 326 -21.76 -5.14 13.02
CA ARG A 326 -21.99 -4.90 14.44
C ARG A 326 -22.86 -3.67 14.70
N HIS A 327 -22.64 -2.58 13.97
CA HIS A 327 -23.44 -1.38 14.08
C HIS A 327 -24.91 -1.64 13.70
N LEU A 328 -25.16 -2.40 12.63
CA LEU A 328 -26.51 -2.79 12.23
C LEU A 328 -27.18 -3.72 13.26
N GLU A 329 -26.46 -4.72 13.76
CA GLU A 329 -26.94 -5.66 14.79
C GLU A 329 -27.31 -4.97 16.11
N ALA A 330 -26.70 -3.82 16.40
CA ALA A 330 -27.02 -3.02 17.58
C ALA A 330 -28.33 -2.20 17.44
N GLN A 331 -28.93 -2.15 16.24
CA GLN A 331 -30.19 -1.44 15.99
C GLN A 331 -31.41 -2.36 16.17
N PRO A 332 -32.61 -1.79 16.38
CA PRO A 332 -33.85 -2.56 16.34
C PRO A 332 -34.12 -3.10 14.93
N LEU A 333 -33.81 -4.38 14.70
CA LEU A 333 -33.95 -5.01 13.39
C LEU A 333 -35.39 -5.48 13.13
N PRO A 334 -35.98 -5.15 11.96
CA PRO A 334 -37.17 -5.83 11.48
C PRO A 334 -36.93 -7.34 11.36
N PRO A 335 -37.94 -8.19 11.59
CA PRO A 335 -37.78 -9.65 11.60
C PRO A 335 -37.37 -10.23 10.22
N ASN A 336 -37.53 -9.46 9.15
CA ASN A 336 -37.18 -9.83 7.79
C ASN A 336 -35.84 -9.22 7.32
N VAL A 337 -35.06 -8.60 8.20
CA VAL A 337 -33.71 -8.10 7.89
C VAL A 337 -32.66 -8.99 8.56
N GLU A 338 -31.76 -9.55 7.76
CA GLU A 338 -30.68 -10.42 8.20
C GLU A 338 -29.32 -9.76 7.95
N PRO A 339 -28.63 -9.28 9.00
CA PRO A 339 -27.22 -8.88 8.88
C PRO A 339 -26.35 -10.08 8.57
N ARG A 340 -25.47 -9.95 7.57
CA ARG A 340 -24.58 -11.04 7.17
C ARG A 340 -23.18 -10.52 6.88
N ARG A 341 -22.21 -11.00 7.67
CA ARG A 341 -20.80 -10.72 7.40
C ARG A 341 -20.26 -11.68 6.35
N CYS A 342 -20.07 -11.20 5.12
CA CYS A 342 -19.49 -11.98 4.02
C CYS A 342 -18.82 -11.09 2.98
N ASP A 343 -17.97 -11.69 2.15
CA ASP A 343 -17.49 -11.04 0.93
C ASP A 343 -18.47 -11.36 -0.19
N VAL A 344 -19.44 -10.48 -0.44
CA VAL A 344 -20.46 -10.67 -1.50
C VAL A 344 -19.81 -10.86 -2.88
N LEU A 345 -18.58 -10.40 -3.11
CA LEU A 345 -17.91 -10.59 -4.39
C LEU A 345 -17.21 -11.96 -4.49
N ALA A 346 -16.95 -12.65 -3.39
CA ALA A 346 -16.30 -13.96 -3.36
C ALA A 346 -17.27 -15.09 -3.03
N ASP A 347 -18.15 -14.87 -2.06
CA ASP A 347 -19.02 -15.88 -1.47
C ASP A 347 -20.28 -16.11 -2.32
N THR A 348 -20.86 -17.31 -2.22
CA THR A 348 -22.12 -17.68 -2.87
C THR A 348 -23.09 -18.14 -1.78
N PRO A 349 -24.34 -17.65 -1.73
CA PRO A 349 -25.31 -18.11 -0.75
C PRO A 349 -25.80 -19.52 -1.09
N ASP A 350 -26.32 -20.24 -0.08
CA ASP A 350 -26.93 -21.56 -0.29
C ASP A 350 -28.15 -21.49 -1.24
N GLU A 351 -28.94 -20.42 -1.10
CA GLU A 351 -30.07 -20.11 -1.97
C GLU A 351 -29.81 -18.79 -2.71
N PRO A 352 -29.97 -18.76 -4.05
CA PRO A 352 -29.90 -17.52 -4.81
C PRO A 352 -30.88 -16.45 -4.33
N TYR A 353 -30.55 -15.20 -4.58
CA TYR A 353 -31.41 -14.05 -4.32
C TYR A 353 -32.37 -13.81 -5.49
N ASP A 354 -33.60 -13.42 -5.16
CA ASP A 354 -34.59 -12.99 -6.15
C ASP A 354 -34.17 -11.65 -6.78
N ALA A 355 -33.44 -10.83 -6.01
CA ALA A 355 -32.79 -9.63 -6.52
C ALA A 355 -31.52 -9.26 -5.73
N MET A 356 -30.60 -8.56 -6.37
CA MET A 356 -29.42 -7.98 -5.72
C MET A 356 -29.35 -6.48 -5.97
N VAL A 357 -29.05 -5.72 -4.92
CA VAL A 357 -28.88 -4.27 -4.94
C VAL A 357 -27.43 -3.93 -4.65
N PHE A 358 -26.80 -3.15 -5.54
CA PHE A 358 -25.43 -2.66 -5.38
C PHE A 358 -25.47 -1.14 -5.22
N CYS A 359 -25.47 -0.65 -3.98
CA CYS A 359 -25.54 0.77 -3.67
C CYS A 359 -24.15 1.39 -3.49
N PHE A 360 -23.70 2.21 -4.45
CA PHE A 360 -22.37 2.85 -4.44
C PHE A 360 -21.18 1.87 -4.28
N PHE A 361 -21.42 0.59 -4.60
CA PHE A 361 -20.51 -0.55 -4.38
C PHE A 361 -20.23 -1.30 -5.70
N GLY A 362 -19.07 -1.96 -5.78
CA GLY A 362 -18.61 -2.77 -6.93
C GLY A 362 -18.25 -2.01 -8.21
N ARG A 363 -17.42 -2.60 -9.06
CA ARG A 363 -17.24 -2.23 -10.48
C ARG A 363 -18.10 -3.14 -11.36
N THR A 364 -18.36 -2.76 -12.61
CA THR A 364 -19.20 -3.55 -13.54
C THR A 364 -18.83 -5.03 -13.56
N ASP A 365 -17.56 -5.39 -13.78
CA ASP A 365 -17.16 -6.81 -13.84
C ASP A 365 -17.37 -7.55 -12.50
N GLU A 366 -17.20 -6.86 -11.37
CA GLU A 366 -17.43 -7.42 -10.03
C GLU A 366 -18.93 -7.66 -9.80
N ILE A 367 -19.76 -6.67 -10.14
CA ILE A 367 -21.23 -6.72 -10.05
C ILE A 367 -21.74 -7.87 -10.92
N LEU A 368 -21.34 -7.93 -12.19
CA LEU A 368 -21.77 -8.97 -13.13
C LEU A 368 -21.32 -10.37 -12.67
N SER A 369 -20.10 -10.49 -12.13
CA SER A 369 -19.58 -11.76 -11.60
C SER A 369 -20.33 -12.24 -10.36
N ALA A 370 -20.64 -11.34 -9.43
CA ALA A 370 -21.42 -11.65 -8.24
C ALA A 370 -22.87 -12.00 -8.60
N ALA A 371 -23.54 -11.14 -9.38
CA ALA A 371 -24.92 -11.33 -9.81
C ALA A 371 -25.13 -12.64 -10.57
N ARG A 372 -24.23 -12.99 -11.51
CA ARG A 372 -24.33 -14.26 -12.28
C ARG A 372 -24.38 -15.49 -11.36
N ARG A 373 -23.63 -15.47 -10.25
CA ARG A 373 -23.53 -16.61 -9.33
C ARG A 373 -24.64 -16.66 -8.29
N GLN A 374 -25.23 -15.51 -7.96
CA GLN A 374 -26.01 -15.35 -6.74
C GLN A 374 -27.44 -14.83 -6.98
N CYS A 375 -27.77 -14.34 -8.18
CA CYS A 375 -29.07 -13.73 -8.47
C CYS A 375 -29.79 -14.51 -9.58
N THR A 376 -31.10 -14.74 -9.40
CA THR A 376 -31.95 -15.33 -10.44
C THR A 376 -32.87 -14.32 -11.12
N GLY A 377 -33.07 -13.15 -10.52
CA GLY A 377 -33.99 -12.12 -11.01
C GLY A 377 -33.28 -10.80 -11.26
N THR A 378 -33.70 -9.75 -10.54
CA THR A 378 -33.31 -8.38 -10.85
C THR A 378 -31.99 -7.98 -10.21
N VAL A 379 -31.10 -7.38 -10.99
CA VAL A 379 -29.88 -6.73 -10.51
C VAL A 379 -30.11 -5.23 -10.59
N ALA A 380 -30.10 -4.54 -9.46
CA ALA A 380 -30.23 -3.08 -9.38
C ALA A 380 -28.94 -2.46 -8.87
N VAL A 381 -28.52 -1.35 -9.48
CA VAL A 381 -27.28 -0.66 -9.16
C VAL A 381 -27.55 0.83 -9.01
N LEU A 382 -27.08 1.40 -7.89
CA LEU A 382 -27.13 2.84 -7.63
C LEU A 382 -25.71 3.41 -7.70
N LYS A 383 -25.50 4.36 -8.61
CA LYS A 383 -24.22 5.06 -8.81
C LYS A 383 -24.42 6.56 -8.90
N ARG A 384 -23.37 7.31 -8.60
CA ARG A 384 -23.36 8.77 -8.76
C ARG A 384 -23.13 9.13 -10.22
N CYS A 385 -23.81 10.16 -10.70
CA CYS A 385 -23.57 10.74 -12.02
C CYS A 385 -22.39 11.74 -12.02
N GLY A 386 -22.12 12.38 -10.88
CA GLY A 386 -21.02 13.34 -10.74
C GLY A 386 -19.65 12.70 -10.54
N ARG A 387 -18.60 13.34 -11.09
CA ARG A 387 -17.17 12.98 -10.84
C ARG A 387 -16.54 13.78 -9.70
N ASP A 388 -17.27 14.72 -9.12
CA ASP A 388 -16.76 15.62 -8.10
C ASP A 388 -16.71 14.95 -6.72
N HIS A 389 -15.72 15.32 -5.92
CA HIS A 389 -15.60 14.81 -4.57
C HIS A 389 -16.72 15.37 -3.69
N ARG A 390 -17.63 14.52 -3.16
CA ARG A 390 -18.85 14.93 -2.40
C ARG A 390 -18.65 16.07 -1.41
N PHE A 391 -17.52 16.07 -0.70
CA PHE A 391 -17.23 17.01 0.39
C PHE A 391 -16.11 18.01 0.08
N SER A 392 -15.56 18.05 -1.14
CA SER A 392 -14.43 18.93 -1.51
C SER A 392 -14.68 19.65 -2.83
N ARG A 393 -13.96 20.74 -3.09
CA ARG A 393 -14.04 21.53 -4.33
C ARG A 393 -13.29 20.91 -5.52
N GLY A 394 -12.56 19.81 -5.31
CA GLY A 394 -11.74 19.16 -6.33
C GLY A 394 -12.50 18.13 -7.19
N LYS A 395 -12.02 17.96 -8.44
CA LYS A 395 -12.44 16.89 -9.36
C LYS A 395 -11.63 15.61 -9.10
N ASP A 396 -12.27 14.46 -9.25
CA ASP A 396 -11.78 13.06 -9.14
C ASP A 396 -12.31 12.26 -7.95
N HIS A 397 -13.39 11.52 -8.21
CA HIS A 397 -13.82 10.38 -7.41
C HIS A 397 -13.18 9.08 -7.95
N PRO A 398 -12.48 8.28 -7.12
CA PRO A 398 -11.76 7.07 -7.58
C PRO A 398 -12.66 5.85 -7.87
N ARG A 399 -13.99 6.02 -7.88
CA ARG A 399 -14.96 4.92 -8.07
C ARG A 399 -15.70 5.13 -9.38
N GLN A 400 -15.98 4.02 -10.08
CA GLN A 400 -16.77 4.00 -11.30
C GLN A 400 -18.12 4.71 -11.10
N GLY A 401 -18.39 5.68 -11.97
CA GLY A 401 -19.64 6.46 -11.97
C GLY A 401 -20.77 5.78 -12.76
N PHE A 402 -21.94 6.40 -12.77
CA PHE A 402 -23.12 5.89 -13.46
C PHE A 402 -22.92 5.80 -14.97
N GLU A 403 -22.38 6.85 -15.60
CA GLU A 403 -22.20 6.91 -17.06
C GLU A 403 -21.15 5.90 -17.55
N GLU A 404 -20.16 5.60 -16.71
CA GLU A 404 -19.13 4.60 -17.00
C GLU A 404 -19.71 3.19 -16.92
N LEU A 405 -20.53 2.91 -15.90
CA LEU A 405 -21.27 1.64 -15.81
C LEU A 405 -22.19 1.42 -17.01
N CYS A 406 -22.98 2.42 -17.40
CA CYS A 406 -23.88 2.34 -18.56
C CYS A 406 -23.10 1.98 -19.84
N ARG A 407 -21.98 2.68 -20.09
CA ARG A 407 -21.13 2.42 -21.25
C ARG A 407 -20.57 0.99 -21.26
N GLU A 408 -20.09 0.51 -20.11
CA GLU A 408 -19.53 -0.84 -20.02
C GLU A 408 -20.60 -1.94 -20.19
N LEU A 409 -21.86 -1.69 -19.80
CA LEU A 409 -22.97 -2.60 -20.08
C LEU A 409 -23.35 -2.60 -21.57
N GLU A 410 -23.35 -1.43 -22.22
CA GLU A 410 -23.55 -1.29 -23.67
C GLU A 410 -22.46 -2.03 -24.46
N GLU A 411 -21.19 -1.85 -24.10
CA GLU A 411 -20.04 -2.55 -24.70
C GLU A 411 -20.14 -4.07 -24.56
N LYS A 412 -20.74 -4.55 -23.45
CA LYS A 412 -20.98 -5.98 -23.19
C LYS A 412 -22.31 -6.49 -23.77
N GLY A 413 -23.10 -5.64 -24.43
CA GLY A 413 -24.38 -6.01 -25.02
C GLY A 413 -25.46 -6.40 -24.02
N ILE A 414 -25.36 -5.94 -22.76
CA ILE A 414 -26.32 -6.27 -21.70
C ILE A 414 -27.44 -5.22 -21.72
N PRO A 415 -28.69 -5.58 -22.05
CA PRO A 415 -29.81 -4.65 -21.99
C PRO A 415 -30.06 -4.22 -20.54
N TYR A 416 -30.41 -2.95 -20.36
CA TYR A 416 -30.73 -2.40 -19.05
C TYR A 416 -31.78 -1.30 -19.16
N GLN A 417 -32.41 -0.98 -18.04
CA GLN A 417 -33.25 0.19 -17.86
C GLN A 417 -32.60 1.10 -16.82
N SER A 418 -32.81 2.42 -16.92
CA SER A 418 -32.24 3.35 -15.96
C SER A 418 -33.06 4.62 -15.78
N ARG A 419 -32.84 5.30 -14.66
CA ARG A 419 -33.36 6.63 -14.35
C ARG A 419 -32.45 7.37 -13.39
N VAL A 420 -32.54 8.69 -13.35
CA VAL A 420 -31.81 9.54 -12.39
C VAL A 420 -32.74 9.97 -11.27
N LEU A 421 -32.23 9.92 -10.04
CA LEU A 421 -32.89 10.35 -8.81
C LEU A 421 -32.15 11.59 -8.28
N GLU A 422 -32.89 12.64 -7.96
CA GLU A 422 -32.32 13.80 -7.23
C GLU A 422 -32.47 13.54 -5.74
N LEU A 423 -31.34 13.29 -5.06
CA LEU A 423 -31.34 12.92 -3.65
C LEU A 423 -30.56 13.94 -2.82
N ASP A 424 -31.10 14.27 -1.64
CA ASP A 424 -30.35 14.96 -0.61
C ASP A 424 -29.38 13.98 0.05
N MET A 425 -28.11 14.11 -0.31
CA MET A 425 -26.96 13.39 0.24
C MET A 425 -26.18 14.26 1.24
N GLY A 426 -26.82 15.27 1.81
CA GLY A 426 -26.23 16.21 2.74
C GLY A 426 -25.81 15.57 4.07
N GLN A 427 -25.01 16.33 4.81
CA GLN A 427 -24.40 15.89 6.07
C GLN A 427 -24.84 16.80 7.22
N PRO A 428 -25.54 16.28 8.25
CA PRO A 428 -25.82 17.02 9.46
C PRO A 428 -24.61 17.07 10.41
N PHE A 429 -24.50 18.13 11.19
CA PHE A 429 -23.46 18.32 12.20
C PHE A 429 -24.03 18.88 13.50
N ARG A 430 -23.52 18.36 14.62
CA ARG A 430 -23.91 18.77 15.98
C ARG A 430 -23.30 20.13 16.36
N SER A 431 -22.15 20.47 15.77
CA SER A 431 -21.43 21.72 16.00
C SER A 431 -20.52 22.06 14.81
N LEU A 432 -19.94 23.27 14.81
CA LEU A 432 -18.92 23.65 13.82
C LEU A 432 -17.61 22.87 14.01
N GLU A 433 -17.29 22.48 15.24
CA GLU A 433 -16.11 21.63 15.53
C GLU A 433 -16.29 20.24 14.93
N ASP A 434 -17.50 19.67 15.05
CA ASP A 434 -17.88 18.39 14.47
C ASP A 434 -17.77 18.43 12.93
N ALA A 435 -18.22 19.53 12.31
CA ALA A 435 -18.01 19.78 10.89
C ALA A 435 -16.52 19.86 10.51
N ALA A 436 -15.70 20.54 11.31
CA ALA A 436 -14.26 20.64 11.07
C ALA A 436 -13.56 19.28 11.13
N VAL A 437 -13.95 18.40 12.06
CA VAL A 437 -13.44 17.01 12.15
C VAL A 437 -13.84 16.22 10.91
N PHE A 438 -15.10 16.36 10.49
CA PHE A 438 -15.62 15.69 9.30
C PHE A 438 -14.84 16.09 8.05
N PHE A 439 -14.69 17.39 7.76
CA PHE A 439 -13.99 17.87 6.56
C PHE A 439 -12.51 17.50 6.59
N ARG A 440 -11.81 17.61 7.73
CA ARG A 440 -10.41 17.14 7.85
C ARG A 440 -10.23 15.66 7.47
N THR A 441 -11.25 14.84 7.72
CA THR A 441 -11.20 13.40 7.49
C THR A 441 -11.70 13.02 6.10
N HIS A 442 -12.70 13.74 5.59
CA HIS A 442 -13.49 13.32 4.42
C HIS A 442 -13.43 14.30 3.25
N SER A 443 -12.77 15.45 3.35
CA SER A 443 -12.50 16.34 2.21
C SER A 443 -11.02 16.38 1.88
N ARG A 444 -10.70 16.98 0.72
CA ARG A 444 -9.32 17.27 0.31
C ARG A 444 -8.93 18.71 0.62
N ASP A 445 -9.67 19.37 1.50
CA ASP A 445 -9.45 20.76 1.83
C ASP A 445 -8.18 20.88 2.70
N ASP A 446 -7.44 21.97 2.54
CA ASP A 446 -6.28 22.23 3.41
C ASP A 446 -6.79 22.44 4.85
N PRO A 447 -6.23 21.74 5.86
CA PRO A 447 -6.60 21.95 7.26
C PRO A 447 -6.53 23.42 7.71
N ALA A 448 -5.63 24.22 7.13
CA ALA A 448 -5.53 25.65 7.40
C ALA A 448 -6.72 26.47 6.90
N GLU A 449 -7.49 25.94 5.93
CA GLU A 449 -8.67 26.61 5.34
C GLU A 449 -9.99 26.28 6.08
N LEU A 450 -9.97 25.38 7.06
CA LEU A 450 -11.16 24.95 7.81
C LEU A 450 -11.45 25.82 9.04
N THR A 451 -11.45 27.14 8.86
CA THR A 451 -11.79 28.10 9.93
C THR A 451 -13.30 28.09 10.24
N PRO A 452 -13.73 28.48 11.46
CA PRO A 452 -15.16 28.57 11.79
C PRO A 452 -15.96 29.42 10.81
N GLU A 453 -15.42 30.55 10.36
CA GLU A 453 -16.07 31.45 9.39
C GLU A 453 -16.20 30.78 8.01
N ALA A 454 -15.16 30.08 7.57
CA ALA A 454 -15.18 29.34 6.31
C ALA A 454 -16.20 28.19 6.36
N LEU A 455 -16.31 27.48 7.48
CA LEU A 455 -17.32 26.44 7.68
C LEU A 455 -18.73 27.01 7.71
N GLN A 456 -18.97 28.11 8.43
CA GLN A 456 -20.28 28.76 8.46
C GLN A 456 -20.73 29.20 7.05
N SER A 457 -19.81 29.62 6.19
CA SER A 457 -20.13 29.98 4.80
C SER A 457 -20.59 28.79 3.94
N ARG A 458 -20.24 27.55 4.33
CA ARG A 458 -20.57 26.31 3.61
C ARG A 458 -21.79 25.60 4.19
N LEU A 459 -22.17 25.92 5.42
CA LEU A 459 -23.22 25.22 6.17
C LEU A 459 -24.48 26.06 6.27
N GLN A 460 -25.62 25.39 6.21
CA GLN A 460 -26.93 25.98 6.48
C GLN A 460 -27.28 25.77 7.95
N ARG A 461 -27.86 26.79 8.59
CA ARG A 461 -28.50 26.63 9.90
C ARG A 461 -29.86 25.96 9.74
N ARG A 462 -30.15 25.00 10.61
CA ARG A 462 -31.46 24.33 10.69
C ARG A 462 -32.10 24.56 12.05
N ASP A 463 -33.42 24.52 12.08
CA ASP A 463 -34.21 24.46 13.31
C ASP A 463 -34.27 23.01 13.83
N ASP A 464 -33.10 22.47 14.13
CA ASP A 464 -32.91 21.13 14.70
C ASP A 464 -31.92 21.27 15.87
N PRO A 465 -32.35 21.06 17.12
CA PRO A 465 -31.50 21.24 18.28
C PRO A 465 -30.38 20.19 18.39
N GLU A 466 -30.53 19.01 17.77
CA GLU A 466 -29.48 17.99 17.72
C GLU A 466 -28.49 18.28 16.57
N PHE A 467 -28.99 18.76 15.43
CA PHE A 467 -28.22 19.05 14.23
C PHE A 467 -28.41 20.49 13.71
N PRO A 468 -27.90 21.50 14.44
CA PRO A 468 -28.12 22.90 14.09
C PRO A 468 -27.42 23.32 12.79
N TRP A 469 -26.47 22.52 12.29
CA TRP A 469 -25.73 22.79 11.06
C TRP A 469 -25.91 21.67 10.05
N TYR A 470 -26.06 22.04 8.78
CA TYR A 470 -26.25 21.10 7.69
C TYR A 470 -25.42 21.47 6.47
N PHE A 471 -24.69 20.52 5.92
CA PHE A 471 -24.03 20.68 4.63
C PHE A 471 -24.95 20.16 3.53
N PRO A 472 -25.60 21.04 2.74
CA PRO A 472 -26.53 20.62 1.70
C PRO A 472 -25.77 20.02 0.53
N VAL A 473 -26.15 18.80 0.13
CA VAL A 473 -25.61 18.14 -1.05
C VAL A 473 -26.76 17.49 -1.80
N ASN A 474 -27.27 18.16 -2.83
CA ASN A 474 -28.18 17.52 -3.78
C ASN A 474 -27.34 16.86 -4.86
N GLU A 475 -27.43 15.53 -4.97
CA GLU A 475 -26.59 14.74 -5.86
C GLU A 475 -27.47 13.91 -6.81
N PRO A 476 -27.27 14.00 -8.14
CA PRO A 476 -27.94 13.11 -9.09
C PRO A 476 -27.38 11.69 -8.95
N ILE A 477 -28.26 10.77 -8.56
CA ILE A 477 -27.97 9.34 -8.40
C ILE A 477 -28.68 8.56 -9.50
N GLY A 478 -27.89 7.91 -10.35
CA GLY A 478 -28.41 7.01 -11.36
C GLY A 478 -28.77 5.65 -10.76
N LEU A 479 -30.02 5.25 -10.95
CA LEU A 479 -30.54 3.90 -10.70
C LEU A 479 -30.61 3.17 -12.05
N LEU A 480 -29.91 2.05 -12.15
CA LEU A 480 -29.91 1.16 -13.31
C LEU A 480 -30.30 -0.25 -12.87
N TRP A 481 -31.05 -0.97 -13.70
CA TRP A 481 -31.38 -2.37 -13.45
C TRP A 481 -31.47 -3.21 -14.72
N PHE A 482 -31.19 -4.50 -14.57
CA PHE A 482 -31.21 -5.52 -15.63
C PHE A 482 -31.52 -6.90 -15.02
N GLN A 483 -31.77 -7.91 -15.85
CA GLN A 483 -32.04 -9.27 -15.37
C GLN A 483 -30.74 -10.09 -15.32
N ALA A 484 -30.59 -10.91 -14.28
CA ALA A 484 -29.42 -11.75 -14.11
C ALA A 484 -29.22 -12.75 -15.27
N CYS A 485 -30.32 -13.18 -15.91
CA CYS A 485 -30.27 -14.06 -17.08
C CYS A 485 -29.72 -13.39 -18.36
N GLU A 486 -29.61 -12.06 -18.38
CA GLU A 486 -29.04 -11.30 -19.49
C GLU A 486 -27.51 -11.18 -19.41
N ILE A 487 -26.90 -11.64 -18.30
CA ILE A 487 -25.47 -11.62 -18.10
C ILE A 487 -24.82 -12.75 -18.90
N PRO A 488 -23.90 -12.49 -19.85
CA PRO A 488 -23.30 -13.53 -20.69
C PRO A 488 -22.53 -14.58 -19.89
N ASP A 489 -22.62 -15.85 -20.27
CA ASP A 489 -21.79 -16.93 -19.73
C ASP A 489 -20.38 -16.86 -20.33
N LYS A 490 -19.36 -16.65 -19.48
CA LYS A 490 -17.95 -16.63 -19.92
C LYS A 490 -17.46 -17.98 -20.49
N GLU A 491 -18.22 -19.06 -20.36
CA GLU A 491 -17.86 -20.39 -20.87
C GLU A 491 -18.21 -20.62 -22.35
N LYS A 492 -18.97 -19.73 -23.01
CA LYS A 492 -19.28 -19.87 -24.46
C LYS A 492 -18.35 -19.09 -25.40
N GLU A 493 -17.34 -18.41 -24.87
CA GLU A 493 -16.38 -17.59 -25.66
C GLU A 493 -14.93 -18.09 -25.61
N ARG A 494 -14.68 -19.36 -25.28
CA ARG A 494 -13.36 -19.99 -25.44
C ARG A 494 -13.35 -21.13 -26.44
#